data_AF-A0A4U9HXL0-F1
#
_entry.id   AF-A0A4U9HXL0-F1
#
_cell.length_a   1.000
_cell.length_b   1.000
_cell.length_c   1.000
_cell.angle_alpha   90.00
_cell.angle_beta   90.00
_cell.angle_gamma   90.00
#
_symmetry.space_group_name_H-M   'P 1'
#
loop_
_entity.id
_entity.type
_entity.pdbx_description
1 polymer ?
#
loop_
_entity_poly.entity_id
_entity_poly.type
_entity_poly.pdbx_seq_one_letter_code
_entity_poly.pdbx_strand_id
1 'polypeptide(L)'
;MTLRVLVPELGLKQPRQYSLSARPGADYLRISVKREDPRKEGQDPGYVSSTLHNAVSEGDTVELSAPAGNFFLLNPEVDNVLISAGVGLTPMMSMTHHLLAEIADPNTSLKAYHAAQSQDRKQIFFPPCGPQFRRPCPARGAGCPR
;
A
#
# COMPACT_ATOMS: atom_id res chain seq x y z
N MET A 1 -4.80 11.33 -2.67
CA MET A 1 -6.03 11.45 -3.50
C MET A 1 -7.24 11.47 -2.58
N THR A 2 -8.26 12.26 -2.88
CA THR A 2 -9.52 12.24 -2.12
C THR A 2 -10.55 11.41 -2.89
N LEU A 3 -11.09 10.38 -2.24
CA LEU A 3 -12.21 9.58 -2.73
C LEU A 3 -13.46 9.99 -1.97
N ARG A 4 -14.56 10.21 -2.69
CA ARG A 4 -15.85 10.55 -2.11
C ARG A 4 -16.90 9.51 -2.51
N VAL A 5 -17.57 8.95 -1.52
CA VAL A 5 -18.65 7.96 -1.69
C VAL A 5 -19.87 8.36 -0.87
N LEU A 6 -21.05 7.99 -1.35
CA LEU A 6 -22.30 8.10 -0.59
C LEU A 6 -22.27 7.03 0.51
N VAL A 7 -22.40 7.46 1.77
CA VAL A 7 -22.55 6.54 2.90
C VAL A 7 -24.04 6.37 3.15
N PRO A 8 -24.62 5.17 2.90
CA PRO A 8 -26.06 4.95 3.05
C PRO A 8 -26.56 5.23 4.47
N GLU A 9 -25.77 4.89 5.48
CA GLU A 9 -26.11 5.08 6.90
C GLU A 9 -26.25 6.56 7.29
N LEU A 10 -25.56 7.44 6.60
CA LEU A 10 -25.57 8.89 6.87
C LEU A 10 -26.40 9.68 5.84
N GLY A 11 -26.81 9.05 4.72
CA GLY A 11 -27.46 9.73 3.60
C GLY A 11 -26.61 10.83 2.94
N LEU A 12 -25.31 10.87 3.19
CA LEU A 12 -24.40 11.95 2.79
C LEU A 12 -23.15 11.42 2.11
N LYS A 13 -22.58 12.21 1.19
CA LYS A 13 -21.30 11.92 0.54
C LYS A 13 -20.14 12.28 1.46
N GLN A 14 -19.35 11.29 1.87
CA GLN A 14 -18.20 11.47 2.77
C GLN A 14 -16.88 11.39 1.98
N PRO A 15 -16.05 12.45 2.00
CA PRO A 15 -14.71 12.41 1.41
C PRO A 15 -13.68 11.79 2.37
N ARG A 16 -12.76 10.97 1.86
CA ARG A 16 -11.60 10.44 2.59
C ARG A 16 -10.35 10.44 1.73
N GLN A 17 -9.20 10.62 2.38
CA GLN A 17 -7.90 10.64 1.73
C GLN A 17 -7.32 9.23 1.67
N TYR A 18 -6.91 8.80 0.47
CA TYR A 18 -6.20 7.55 0.23
C TYR A 18 -4.91 7.80 -0.56
N SER A 19 -3.88 7.03 -0.21
CA SER A 19 -2.63 6.95 -0.96
C SER A 19 -2.77 5.96 -2.11
N LEU A 20 -2.15 6.28 -3.24
CA LEU A 20 -2.07 5.38 -4.38
C LEU A 20 -1.14 4.20 -4.04
N SER A 21 -1.54 3.01 -4.49
CA SER A 21 -0.84 1.74 -4.31
C SER A 21 -0.34 1.14 -5.62
N ALA A 22 -0.62 1.78 -6.75
CA ALA A 22 -0.07 1.45 -8.07
C ALA A 22 1.07 2.39 -8.42
N ARG A 23 1.92 1.94 -9.36
CA ARG A 23 3.02 2.71 -9.91
C ARG A 23 2.51 3.95 -10.66
N PRO A 24 3.24 5.09 -10.62
CA PRO A 24 2.96 6.24 -11.47
C PRO A 24 2.96 5.87 -12.96
N GLY A 25 2.00 6.40 -13.73
CA GLY A 25 1.91 6.19 -15.19
C GLY A 25 1.22 4.90 -15.64
N ALA A 26 0.64 4.11 -14.73
CA ALA A 26 -0.25 3.02 -15.11
C ALA A 26 -1.58 3.56 -15.68
N ASP A 27 -2.21 2.82 -16.60
CA ASP A 27 -3.51 3.16 -17.19
C ASP A 27 -4.68 3.11 -16.20
N TYR A 28 -4.41 2.76 -14.93
CA TYR A 28 -5.38 2.65 -13.86
C TYR A 28 -4.83 3.22 -12.54
N LEU A 29 -5.74 3.71 -11.70
CA LEU A 29 -5.45 4.10 -10.32
C LEU A 29 -5.79 2.94 -9.39
N ARG A 30 -4.89 2.60 -8.48
CA ARG A 30 -5.13 1.61 -7.43
C ARG A 30 -4.99 2.24 -6.06
N ILE A 31 -5.93 1.96 -5.18
CA ILE A 31 -5.86 2.26 -3.76
C ILE A 31 -6.02 0.97 -2.96
N SER A 32 -5.44 0.95 -1.76
CA SER A 32 -5.56 -0.18 -0.84
C SER A 32 -6.20 0.31 0.44
N VAL A 33 -7.44 -0.11 0.68
CA VAL A 33 -8.29 0.40 1.77
C VAL A 33 -8.35 -0.63 2.88
N LYS A 34 -7.83 -0.27 4.05
CA LYS A 34 -8.03 -1.06 5.26
C LYS A 34 -9.44 -0.78 5.80
N ARG A 35 -10.16 -1.85 6.13
CA ARG A 35 -11.44 -1.77 6.83
C ARG A 35 -11.19 -1.42 8.30
N GLU A 36 -11.80 -0.33 8.76
CA GLU A 36 -11.75 0.08 10.16
C GLU A 36 -13.04 -0.37 10.85
N ASP A 37 -12.98 -1.54 11.49
CA ASP A 37 -14.08 -2.04 12.34
C ASP A 37 -14.07 -1.34 13.72
N PRO A 38 -15.22 -1.32 14.43
CA PRO A 38 -15.30 -0.80 15.79
C PRO A 38 -14.26 -1.49 16.69
N ARG A 39 -13.48 -0.71 17.43
CA ARG A 39 -12.47 -1.26 18.36
C ARG A 39 -13.02 -1.41 19.77
N LYS A 40 -14.16 -0.78 20.06
CA LYS A 40 -14.88 -0.83 21.34
C LYS A 40 -16.37 -0.92 21.08
N GLU A 41 -17.08 -1.53 22.02
CA GLU A 41 -18.53 -1.57 22.02
C GLU A 41 -19.10 -0.14 22.09
N GLY A 42 -20.06 0.19 21.23
CA GLY A 42 -20.60 1.54 21.07
C GLY A 42 -19.77 2.51 20.21
N GLN A 43 -18.67 2.07 19.60
CA GLN A 43 -17.95 2.87 18.61
C GLN A 43 -18.50 2.62 17.20
N ASP A 44 -18.74 3.69 16.44
CA ASP A 44 -19.13 3.56 15.04
C ASP A 44 -17.98 2.98 14.18
N PRO A 45 -18.28 2.11 13.20
CA PRO A 45 -17.29 1.64 12.24
C PRO A 45 -16.80 2.80 11.35
N GLY A 46 -15.67 2.59 10.68
CA GLY A 46 -15.20 3.49 9.65
C GLY A 46 -16.13 3.48 8.43
N TYR A 47 -17.17 4.33 8.45
CA TYR A 47 -18.24 4.41 7.45
C TYR A 47 -17.76 4.26 6.01
N VAL A 48 -16.84 5.11 5.56
CA VAL A 48 -16.33 5.07 4.17
C VAL A 48 -15.57 3.78 3.85
N SER A 49 -14.75 3.28 4.80
CA SER A 49 -14.03 2.02 4.60
C SER A 49 -14.99 0.83 4.55
N SER A 50 -16.06 0.85 5.35
CA SER A 50 -17.10 -0.18 5.35
C SER A 50 -17.93 -0.14 4.07
N THR A 51 -18.33 1.06 3.62
CA THR A 51 -19.06 1.24 2.35
C THR A 51 -18.24 0.72 1.17
N LEU A 52 -16.93 1.04 1.11
CA LEU A 52 -16.05 0.55 0.04
C LEU A 52 -15.87 -0.97 0.04
N HIS A 53 -15.97 -1.62 1.20
CA HIS A 53 -15.83 -3.07 1.31
C HIS A 53 -17.15 -3.82 1.08
N ASN A 54 -18.30 -3.22 1.40
CA ASN A 54 -19.59 -3.92 1.42
C ASN A 54 -20.54 -3.50 0.30
N ALA A 55 -20.47 -2.26 -0.18
CA ALA A 55 -21.48 -1.66 -1.05
C ALA A 55 -20.94 -1.23 -2.43
N VAL A 56 -19.62 -1.16 -2.60
CA VAL A 56 -18.99 -0.81 -3.88
C VAL A 56 -18.50 -2.08 -4.57
N SER A 57 -18.99 -2.32 -5.78
CA SER A 57 -18.66 -3.46 -6.63
C SER A 57 -18.03 -2.99 -7.95
N GLU A 58 -17.51 -3.94 -8.73
CA GLU A 58 -17.00 -3.66 -10.07
C GLU A 58 -18.11 -3.07 -10.96
N GLY A 59 -17.77 -2.00 -11.69
CA GLY A 59 -18.72 -1.24 -12.51
C GLY A 59 -19.35 -0.04 -11.81
N ASP A 60 -19.21 0.08 -10.49
CA ASP A 60 -19.70 1.25 -9.76
C ASP A 60 -18.86 2.50 -10.04
N THR A 61 -19.52 3.65 -10.05
CA THR A 61 -18.87 4.94 -10.23
C THR A 61 -18.59 5.59 -8.88
N VAL A 62 -17.34 5.99 -8.67
CA VAL A 62 -16.90 6.74 -7.48
C VAL A 62 -16.32 8.09 -7.88
N GLU A 63 -16.42 9.07 -7.00
CA GLU A 63 -15.85 10.39 -7.25
C GLU A 63 -14.43 10.47 -6.69
N LEU A 64 -13.48 10.84 -7.55
CA LEU A 64 -12.07 10.93 -7.22
C LEU A 64 -11.55 12.34 -7.54
N SER A 65 -10.76 12.90 -6.63
CA SER A 65 -9.95 14.08 -6.91
C SER A 65 -8.61 13.68 -7.51
N ALA A 66 -7.93 14.64 -8.15
CA ALA A 66 -6.53 14.46 -8.52
C ALA A 66 -5.68 14.05 -7.29
N PRO A 67 -4.67 13.17 -7.48
CA PRO A 67 -3.74 12.83 -6.42
C PRO A 67 -2.92 14.07 -6.05
N ALA A 68 -3.07 14.52 -4.81
CA ALA A 68 -2.27 15.59 -4.22
C ALA A 68 -1.56 15.07 -2.96
N GLY A 69 -0.29 15.47 -2.77
CA GLY A 69 0.53 15.12 -1.62
C GLY A 69 2.01 15.44 -1.85
N ASN A 70 2.73 15.74 -0.77
CA ASN A 70 4.17 16.06 -0.79
C ASN A 70 5.06 14.86 -0.43
N PHE A 71 4.48 13.65 -0.40
CA PHE A 71 5.20 12.43 -0.06
C PHE A 71 5.43 11.59 -1.31
N PHE A 72 6.57 11.80 -1.94
CA PHE A 72 6.98 11.15 -3.17
C PHE A 72 8.50 10.88 -3.14
N LEU A 73 8.94 9.98 -4.01
CA LEU A 73 10.35 9.66 -4.15
C LEU A 73 11.06 10.80 -4.90
N LEU A 74 12.01 11.47 -4.25
CA LEU A 74 12.72 12.64 -4.81
C LEU A 74 13.88 12.22 -5.71
N ASN A 75 14.75 11.33 -5.22
CA ASN A 75 15.98 10.92 -5.89
C ASN A 75 16.00 9.39 -6.01
N PRO A 76 15.55 8.84 -7.15
CA PRO A 76 15.38 7.42 -7.26
C PRO A 76 16.67 6.69 -7.70
N GLU A 77 17.70 7.44 -8.13
CA GLU A 77 19.01 6.91 -8.56
C GLU A 77 20.01 6.66 -7.42
N VAL A 78 19.70 7.12 -6.20
CA VAL A 78 20.58 6.93 -5.02
C VAL A 78 20.13 5.73 -4.16
N ASP A 79 20.98 5.32 -3.23
CA ASP A 79 20.61 4.32 -2.22
C ASP A 79 19.39 4.80 -1.41
N ASN A 80 18.32 4.01 -1.43
CA ASN A 80 17.04 4.38 -0.81
C ASN A 80 16.71 3.44 0.35
N VAL A 81 16.38 4.03 1.52
CA VAL A 81 15.90 3.30 2.69
C VAL A 81 14.44 3.66 2.96
N LEU A 82 13.55 2.69 2.80
CA LEU A 82 12.11 2.84 2.97
C LEU A 82 11.68 2.27 4.33
N ILE A 83 11.17 3.11 5.24
CA ILE A 83 10.63 2.68 6.54
C ILE A 83 9.14 2.98 6.60
N SER A 84 8.32 1.98 6.93
CA SER A 84 6.87 2.16 7.09
C SER A 84 6.28 1.38 8.26
N ALA A 85 5.13 1.82 8.76
CA ALA A 85 4.32 1.07 9.71
C ALA A 85 2.82 1.11 9.33
N GLY A 86 2.12 -0.02 9.50
CA GLY A 86 0.68 -0.12 9.23
C GLY A 86 0.27 0.21 7.79
N VAL A 87 -0.66 1.15 7.60
CA VAL A 87 -1.16 1.55 6.25
C VAL A 87 -0.12 2.36 5.45
N GLY A 88 0.94 2.84 6.10
CA GLY A 88 2.06 3.53 5.45
C GLY A 88 2.85 2.65 4.46
N LEU A 89 2.60 1.34 4.44
CA LEU A 89 3.16 0.42 3.44
C LEU A 89 2.73 0.80 2.00
N THR A 90 1.51 1.30 1.84
CA THR A 90 0.90 1.57 0.53
C THR A 90 1.73 2.52 -0.35
N PRO A 91 2.10 3.74 0.10
CA PRO A 91 2.98 4.61 -0.68
C PRO A 91 4.39 4.03 -0.87
N MET A 92 4.91 3.29 0.12
CA MET A 92 6.24 2.66 0.00
C MET A 92 6.28 1.55 -1.05
N MET A 93 5.17 0.82 -1.22
CA MET A 93 5.05 -0.16 -2.30
C MET A 93 4.99 0.53 -3.65
N SER A 94 4.27 1.65 -3.77
CA SER A 94 4.28 2.45 -5.01
C SER A 94 5.71 2.88 -5.39
N MET A 95 6.51 3.35 -4.42
CA MET A 95 7.90 3.75 -4.66
C MET A 95 8.80 2.55 -5.00
N THR A 96 8.65 1.44 -4.29
CA THR A 96 9.39 0.19 -4.57
C THR A 96 9.11 -0.32 -5.99
N HIS A 97 7.83 -0.33 -6.40
CA HIS A 97 7.46 -0.73 -7.75
C HIS A 97 8.02 0.20 -8.83
N HIS A 98 8.08 1.51 -8.56
CA HIS A 98 8.69 2.46 -9.48
C HIS A 98 10.20 2.21 -9.61
N LEU A 99 10.92 2.10 -8.48
CA LEU A 99 12.36 1.81 -8.45
C LEU A 99 12.72 0.52 -9.19
N LEU A 100 12.01 -0.57 -8.93
CA LEU A 100 12.30 -1.88 -9.55
C LEU A 100 12.05 -1.92 -11.05
N ALA A 101 11.08 -1.14 -11.56
CA ALA A 101 10.69 -1.20 -12.97
C ALA A 101 11.31 -0.09 -13.84
N GLU A 102 11.80 1.01 -13.27
CA GLU A 102 12.46 2.10 -14.02
C GLU A 102 13.97 2.19 -13.78
N ILE A 103 14.46 1.90 -12.58
CA ILE A 103 15.84 2.20 -12.16
C ILE A 103 16.48 0.93 -11.64
N ALA A 104 16.40 -0.13 -12.45
CA ALA A 104 17.17 -1.35 -12.19
C ALA A 104 18.64 -1.10 -12.58
N ASP A 105 19.30 -0.13 -11.95
CA ASP A 105 20.76 -0.08 -11.93
C ASP A 105 21.23 -1.11 -10.89
N PRO A 106 22.02 -2.13 -11.28
CA PRO A 106 22.52 -3.15 -10.37
C PRO A 106 23.39 -2.60 -9.22
N ASN A 107 23.84 -1.34 -9.28
CA ASN A 107 24.63 -0.71 -8.23
C ASN A 107 23.81 0.02 -7.16
N THR A 108 22.51 0.25 -7.38
CA THR A 108 21.67 0.97 -6.42
C THR A 108 21.08 0.01 -5.38
N SER A 109 21.29 0.28 -4.10
CA SER A 109 20.77 -0.54 -3.02
C SER A 109 19.41 -0.01 -2.51
N LEU A 110 18.42 -0.91 -2.45
CA LEU A 110 17.10 -0.65 -1.89
C LEU A 110 16.92 -1.47 -0.61
N LYS A 111 16.68 -0.79 0.51
CA LYS A 111 16.35 -1.44 1.80
C LYS A 111 14.97 -1.01 2.25
N ALA A 112 14.07 -1.96 2.46
CA ALA A 112 12.71 -1.69 2.94
C ALA A 112 12.46 -2.37 4.29
N TYR A 113 11.98 -1.59 5.26
CA TYR A 113 11.59 -2.02 6.59
C TYR A 113 10.10 -1.71 6.79
N HIS A 114 9.34 -2.70 7.24
CA HIS A 114 7.92 -2.56 7.53
C HIS A 114 7.56 -3.14 8.90
N ALA A 115 6.87 -2.34 9.72
CA ALA A 115 6.31 -2.79 10.98
C ALA A 115 4.77 -2.91 10.88
N ALA A 116 4.25 -4.10 11.16
CA ALA A 116 2.83 -4.34 11.31
C ALA A 116 2.55 -5.06 12.64
N GLN A 117 1.38 -4.84 13.22
CA GLN A 117 0.92 -5.64 14.35
C GLN A 117 0.46 -7.01 13.82
N SER A 118 1.16 -8.09 14.20
CA SER A 118 0.77 -9.50 14.02
C SER A 118 -0.50 -9.76 14.86
N GLN A 119 -1.50 -10.59 14.52
CA GLN A 119 -1.72 -11.73 13.62
C GLN A 119 -3.22 -11.60 13.26
N ASP A 120 -3.68 -11.93 12.05
CA ASP A 120 -5.12 -12.11 11.73
C ASP A 120 -6.01 -10.90 11.37
N ARG A 121 -5.62 -10.02 10.43
CA ARG A 121 -6.62 -9.32 9.58
C ARG A 121 -6.03 -8.90 8.23
N LYS A 122 -6.21 -9.75 7.21
CA LYS A 122 -6.28 -9.44 5.75
C LYS A 122 -5.36 -8.34 5.18
N GLN A 123 -4.18 -8.10 5.75
CA GLN A 123 -3.13 -7.32 5.10
C GLN A 123 -2.28 -8.27 4.23
N ILE A 124 -2.96 -9.20 3.54
CA ILE A 124 -2.34 -10.07 2.54
C ILE A 124 -2.15 -9.20 1.31
N PHE A 125 -0.93 -8.70 1.17
CA PHE A 125 -0.48 -8.04 -0.03
C PHE A 125 -0.46 -9.07 -1.16
N PHE A 126 -1.22 -8.80 -2.23
CA PHE A 126 -1.08 -9.52 -3.50
C PHE A 126 0.08 -8.88 -4.27
N PRO A 127 1.28 -9.49 -4.33
CA PRO A 127 2.26 -9.08 -5.32
C PRO A 127 1.62 -9.24 -6.72
N PRO A 128 1.94 -8.37 -7.69
CA PRO A 128 1.71 -8.74 -9.09
C PRO A 128 2.40 -10.08 -9.31
N CYS A 129 1.64 -11.05 -9.82
CA CYS A 129 2.11 -12.42 -10.05
C CYS A 129 3.44 -12.38 -10.82
N GLY A 130 4.55 -12.75 -10.16
CA GLY A 130 5.92 -12.65 -10.67
C GLY A 130 6.90 -13.30 -9.69
N PRO A 131 8.05 -13.84 -10.15
CA PRO A 131 8.68 -15.00 -9.53
C PRO A 131 9.24 -14.71 -8.15
N GLN A 132 8.69 -15.45 -7.18
CA GLN A 132 9.27 -15.89 -5.92
C GLN A 132 10.56 -15.18 -5.48
N PHE A 133 10.38 -14.27 -4.54
CA PHE A 133 11.44 -13.81 -3.64
C PHE A 133 11.90 -14.99 -2.76
N ARG A 134 12.82 -15.80 -3.29
CA ARG A 134 13.77 -16.61 -2.51
C ARG A 134 15.09 -16.66 -3.26
N ARG A 135 16.08 -15.88 -2.82
CA ARG A 135 17.45 -16.37 -2.90
C ARG A 135 17.62 -17.34 -1.72
N PRO A 136 17.89 -18.64 -1.95
CA PRO A 136 18.28 -19.51 -0.87
C PRO A 136 19.59 -18.96 -0.30
N CYS A 137 19.61 -18.74 1.01
CA CYS A 137 20.86 -18.61 1.75
C CYS A 137 21.66 -19.90 1.47
N PRO A 138 22.89 -19.83 0.93
CA PRO A 138 23.68 -21.05 0.73
C PRO A 138 23.86 -21.69 2.10
N ALA A 139 23.50 -22.96 2.16
CA ALA A 139 23.55 -23.77 3.37
C ALA A 139 24.91 -23.61 4.07
N ARG A 140 24.84 -23.45 5.39
CA ARG A 140 25.98 -23.53 6.31
C ARG A 140 26.94 -24.65 5.87
N GLY A 141 28.12 -24.27 5.42
CA GLY A 141 29.24 -25.16 5.10
C GLY A 141 30.55 -24.45 5.38
N ALA A 142 31.17 -24.85 6.49
CA ALA A 142 32.58 -24.70 6.89
C ALA A 142 33.36 -23.44 6.45
N GLY A 143 33.68 -22.56 7.41
CA GLY A 143 34.79 -21.61 7.27
C GLY A 143 34.50 -20.19 7.72
N CYS A 144 34.16 -19.98 9.00
CA CYS A 144 34.19 -18.65 9.61
C CYS A 144 35.40 -18.60 10.58
N PRO A 145 36.42 -17.75 10.35
CA PRO A 145 37.52 -17.59 11.31
C PRO A 145 37.02 -16.86 12.56
N ARG A 146 37.64 -17.22 13.70
CA ARG A 146 37.23 -16.87 15.07
C ARG A 146 37.28 -15.38 15.38
#